data_AF-A0A0F9PUA3-F1
#
_entry.id   AF-A0A0F9PUA3-F1
#
_cell.length_a   1.000
_cell.length_b   1.000
_cell.length_c   1.000
_cell.angle_alpha   90.00
_cell.angle_beta   90.00
_cell.angle_gamma   90.00
#
_symmetry.space_group_name_H-M   'P 1'
#
loop_
_entity.id
_entity.type
_entity.pdbx_description
1 polymer ?
#
loop_
_entity_poly.entity_id
_entity_poly.type
_entity_poly.pdbx_seq_one_letter_code
_entity_poly.pdbx_strand_id
1 'polypeptide(L)' 'MNKWIATLLRQIVTQMSPAIRTALVDFVNNLDEAAQKTDNPWDDVAVGLLKLVLLIE' A
#
# COMPACT_ATOMS: atom_id res chain seq x y z
N MET A 1 -17.88 -7.21 -0.02
CA MET A 1 -17.28 -6.02 -0.66
C MET A 1 -17.97 -5.83 -2.01
N ASN A 2 -18.59 -4.68 -2.27
CA ASN A 2 -19.27 -4.43 -3.55
C ASN A 2 -18.23 -4.52 -4.67
N LYS A 3 -18.40 -5.48 -5.61
CA LYS A 3 -17.43 -5.75 -6.71
C LYS A 3 -16.97 -4.48 -7.43
N TRP A 4 -17.89 -3.52 -7.57
CA TRP A 4 -17.64 -2.21 -8.16
C TRP A 4 -16.56 -1.37 -7.42
N ILE A 5 -16.54 -1.37 -6.09
CA ILE A 5 -15.54 -0.61 -5.30
C ILE A 5 -14.14 -1.19 -5.51
N ALA A 6 -14.03 -2.52 -5.53
CA ALA A 6 -12.76 -3.20 -5.80
C ALA A 6 -12.21 -2.88 -7.21
N THR A 7 -13.11 -2.82 -8.21
CA THR A 7 -12.76 -2.42 -9.58
C THR A 7 -12.25 -0.99 -9.64
N LEU A 8 -12.90 -0.05 -8.95
CA LEU A 8 -12.47 1.36 -8.93
C LEU A 8 -11.11 1.53 -8.26
N LEU A 9 -10.88 0.89 -7.11
CA LEU A 9 -9.58 0.94 -6.43
C LEU A 9 -8.47 0.40 -7.33
N ARG A 10 -8.72 -0.71 -8.04
CA ARG A 10 -7.77 -1.26 -9.01
C ARG A 10 -7.48 -0.29 -10.15
N GLN A 11 -8.50 0.37 -10.70
CA GLN A 11 -8.34 1.36 -11.75
C GLN A 11 -7.55 2.58 -11.27
N ILE A 12 -7.79 3.07 -10.06
CA ILE A 12 -7.03 4.18 -9.48
C ILE A 12 -5.56 3.79 -9.37
N VAL A 13 -5.26 2.61 -8.83
CA VAL A 13 -3.88 2.13 -8.67
C VAL A 13 -3.15 1.98 -10.01
N THR A 14 -3.85 1.50 -11.05
CA THR A 14 -3.25 1.34 -12.39
C THR A 14 -3.11 2.64 -13.17
N GLN A 15 -3.99 3.62 -12.93
CA GLN A 15 -4.00 4.90 -13.67
C GLN A 15 -3.25 6.03 -12.95
N MET A 16 -2.66 5.77 -11.78
CA MET A 16 -1.86 6.76 -11.08
C MET A 16 -0.64 7.19 -11.90
N SER A 17 -0.34 8.49 -11.84
CA SER A 17 0.87 9.02 -12.47
C SER A 17 2.13 8.48 -11.79
N PRO A 18 3.27 8.42 -12.50
CA PRO A 18 4.52 7.94 -11.92
C PRO A 18 4.93 8.70 -10.64
N ALA A 19 4.73 10.02 -10.61
CA ALA A 19 5.06 10.85 -9.45
C ALA A 19 4.25 10.47 -8.20
N ILE A 20 2.94 10.22 -8.35
CA ILE A 20 2.10 9.78 -7.22
C ILE A 20 2.46 8.36 -6.81
N ARG A 21 2.77 7.47 -7.78
CA ARG A 21 3.21 6.11 -7.46
C ARG A 21 4.50 6.11 -6.64
N THR A 22 5.48 6.93 -7.02
CA THR A 22 6.72 7.10 -6.24
C THR A 22 6.44 7.59 -4.83
N ALA A 23 5.64 8.65 -4.67
CA ALA A 23 5.29 9.18 -3.35
C ALA A 23 4.59 8.14 -2.46
N LEU A 24 3.73 7.28 -3.03
CA LEU A 24 3.08 6.19 -2.30
C LEU A 24 4.05 5.07 -1.91
N VAL A 25 5.00 4.72 -2.79
CA VAL A 25 6.06 3.77 -2.48
C VAL A 25 6.88 4.27 -1.28
N ASP A 26 7.32 5.53 -1.34
CA ASP A 26 8.09 6.14 -0.26
C ASP A 26 7.30 6.16 1.06
N PHE A 27 6.01 6.50 0.98
CA PHE A 27 5.12 6.46 2.15
C PHE A 27 5.01 5.06 2.76
N VAL A 28 4.79 4.03 1.94
CA VAL A 28 4.65 2.65 2.42
C VAL A 28 5.98 2.12 2.98
N ASN A 29 7.11 2.48 2.39
CA ASN A 29 8.42 2.12 2.93
C ASN A 29 8.68 2.78 4.29
N ASN A 30 8.29 4.05 4.46
CA ASN A 30 8.37 4.70 5.76
C ASN A 30 7.46 4.05 6.82
N LEU A 31 6.28 3.54 6.41
CA LEU A 31 5.42 2.77 7.30
C LEU A 31 6.02 1.42 7.69
N ASP A 32 6.73 0.76 6.77
CA ASP A 32 7.45 -0.49 7.04
C ASP A 32 8.54 -0.28 8.09
N GLU A 33 9.34 0.77 7.93
CA GLU A 33 10.36 1.15 8.92
C GLU A 33 9.75 1.53 10.28
N ALA A 34 8.53 2.08 10.28
CA ALA A 34 7.82 2.40 11.51
C ALA A 34 7.25 1.14 12.18
N ALA A 35 6.69 0.21 11.40
CA ALA A 35 6.16 -1.07 11.89
C ALA A 35 7.25 -1.92 12.57
N GLN A 36 8.45 -1.96 11.99
CA GLN A 36 9.59 -2.67 12.58
C GLN A 36 10.06 -2.11 13.94
N LYS A 37 9.61 -0.90 14.31
CA LYS A 37 9.92 -0.27 15.61
C LYS A 37 8.85 -0.55 16.66
N THR A 38 7.75 -1.22 16.31
CA THR A 38 6.69 -1.60 17.24
C THR A 38 6.77 -3.10 17.53
N ASP A 39 6.30 -3.51 18.71
CA ASP A 39 6.16 -4.94 19.06
C ASP A 39 4.86 -5.55 18.50
N ASN A 40 4.11 -4.81 17.66
CA ASN A 40 2.80 -5.24 17.18
C ASN A 40 2.93 -5.97 15.82
N PRO A 41 2.81 -7.31 15.77
CA PRO A 41 2.98 -8.07 14.53
C PRO A 41 1.89 -7.78 13.48
N TRP A 42 0.78 -7.16 13.88
CA TRP A 42 -0.26 -6.73 12.95
C TRP A 42 0.15 -5.54 12.11
N ASP A 43 1.11 -4.72 12.57
CA ASP A 43 1.62 -3.58 11.81
C ASP A 43 2.40 -4.06 10.57
N ASP A 44 3.26 -5.07 10.75
CA ASP A 44 3.99 -5.71 9.64
C ASP A 44 3.02 -6.35 8.62
N VAL A 45 1.98 -7.02 9.12
CA VAL A 45 0.93 -7.61 8.26
C VAL A 45 0.17 -6.53 7.49
N ALA A 46 -0.17 -5.42 8.15
CA ALA A 46 -0.88 -4.32 7.51
C ALA A 46 -0.02 -3.66 6.40
N VAL A 47 1.26 -3.42 6.66
CA VAL A 47 2.19 -2.88 5.66
C VAL A 47 2.40 -3.86 4.51
N GLY A 48 2.55 -5.16 4.80
CA GLY A 48 2.64 -6.21 3.77
C GLY A 48 1.42 -6.26 2.84
N LEU A 49 0.21 -6.10 3.41
CA LEU A 49 -1.02 -6.00 2.63
C LEU A 49 -1.07 -4.73 1.77
N LEU A 50 -0.60 -3.59 2.29
CA LEU A 50 -0.52 -2.34 1.52
C LEU A 50 0.42 -2.48 0.32
N LYS A 51 1.60 -3.08 0.50
CA LYS A 51 2.55 -3.36 -0.59
C LYS A 51 1.91 -4.25 -1.66
N LEU A 52 1.18 -5.29 -1.26
CA LEU A 52 0.48 -6.19 -2.18
C LEU A 52 -0.62 -5.47 -2.98
N VAL A 53 -1.44 -4.64 -2.34
CA VAL A 53 -2.53 -3.91 -3.01
C VAL A 53 -1.99 -2.86 -3.99
N LEU A 54 -0.90 -2.21 -3.63
CA LEU A 54 -0.28 -1.15 -4.44
C LEU A 54 0.73 -1.69 -5.47
N LEU A 55 0.95 -3.01 -5.51
CA LEU A 55 1.93 -3.66 -6.39
C LEU A 55 3.33 -3.04 -6.22
N ILE A 56 3.74 -2.93 -4.95
CA ILE A 56 5.05 -2.46 -4.51
C ILE A 56 5.86 -3.72 -4.15
N GLU A 57 7.08 -3.81 -4.68
CA GLU A 57 8.01 -4.91 -4.41
C GLU A 57 8.67 -4.78 -3.03
#